data_AF-A0A7V2RSB8-F1
#
_entry.id   AF-A0A7V2RSB8-F1
#
_cell.length_a   1.000
_cell.length_b   1.000
_cell.length_c   1.000
_cell.angle_alpha   90.00
_cell.angle_beta   90.00
_cell.angle_gamma   90.00
#
_symmetry.space_group_name_H-M   'P 1'
#
loop_
_entity.id
_entity.type
_entity.pdbx_description
1 polymer ?
#
loop_
_entity_poly.entity_id
_entity_poly.type
_entity_poly.pdbx_seq_one_letter_code
_entity_poly.pdbx_strand_id
1 'polypeptide(L)'
;MEEDASKSWQDEDELVEYGAKAIALLLIEKFTEYKEFQRSAKGTGADFWIGETDEKGFVNYMALLEVSGMKKETSDNRINARINNRIKRLEKMAHKNIPYYIVVVEFASPKSKISKNEK
;
A
#
# COMPACT_ATOMS: atom_id res chain seq x y z
N MET A 1 29.34 -11.32 0.21
CA MET A 1 28.10 -11.39 1.02
C MET A 1 26.95 -10.57 0.41
N GLU A 2 27.22 -9.73 -0.61
CA GLU A 2 26.22 -8.93 -1.34
C GLU A 2 25.62 -9.66 -2.57
N GLU A 3 26.26 -10.76 -3.02
CA GLU A 3 25.93 -11.49 -4.26
C GLU A 3 24.70 -12.42 -4.19
N ASP A 4 24.14 -12.70 -3.02
CA ASP A 4 23.07 -13.72 -2.87
C ASP A 4 21.65 -13.17 -2.66
N ALA A 5 21.48 -11.87 -2.37
CA ALA A 5 20.15 -11.29 -2.20
C ALA A 5 19.31 -11.40 -3.48
N SER A 6 19.92 -11.16 -4.66
CA SER A 6 19.24 -11.23 -5.96
C SER A 6 18.72 -12.63 -6.31
N LYS A 7 19.33 -13.70 -5.77
CA LYS A 7 18.85 -15.08 -5.93
C LYS A 7 17.72 -15.44 -4.97
N SER A 8 17.56 -14.71 -3.87
CA SER A 8 16.46 -14.91 -2.91
C SER A 8 15.15 -14.25 -3.33
N TRP A 9 15.17 -13.33 -4.30
CA TRP A 9 14.00 -12.59 -4.81
C TRP A 9 13.61 -13.02 -6.23
N GLN A 10 13.62 -14.33 -6.50
CA GLN A 10 13.18 -14.85 -7.81
C GLN A 10 11.66 -14.85 -7.98
N ASP A 11 10.90 -14.67 -6.90
CA ASP A 11 9.46 -14.48 -6.97
C ASP A 11 9.16 -13.02 -7.37
N GLU A 12 8.96 -12.82 -8.67
CA GLU A 12 8.64 -11.50 -9.21
C GLU A 12 7.31 -10.94 -8.68
N ASP A 13 6.37 -11.79 -8.23
CA ASP A 13 5.10 -11.34 -7.68
C ASP A 13 5.31 -10.84 -6.24
N GLU A 14 6.17 -11.50 -5.47
CA GLU A 14 6.61 -11.02 -4.17
C GLU A 14 7.34 -9.67 -4.27
N LEU A 15 8.25 -9.52 -5.26
CA LEU A 15 8.93 -8.26 -5.53
C LEU A 15 7.95 -7.10 -5.79
N VAL A 16 6.94 -7.36 -6.65
CA VAL A 16 5.91 -6.38 -7.01
C VAL A 16 5.08 -5.97 -5.79
N GLU A 17 4.73 -6.93 -4.93
CA GLU A 17 3.98 -6.66 -3.71
C GLU A 17 4.79 -5.82 -2.71
N TYR A 18 6.08 -6.11 -2.48
CA TYR A 18 6.90 -5.27 -1.61
C TYR A 18 7.15 -3.88 -2.18
N GLY A 19 7.42 -3.76 -3.49
CA GLY A 19 7.55 -2.47 -4.16
C GLY A 19 6.28 -1.63 -4.03
N ALA A 20 5.12 -2.25 -4.22
CA ALA A 20 3.83 -1.57 -4.07
C ALA A 20 3.60 -1.11 -2.63
N LYS A 21 3.97 -1.92 -1.64
CA LYS A 21 3.88 -1.56 -0.21
C LYS A 21 4.76 -0.36 0.12
N ALA A 22 6.01 -0.34 -0.35
CA ALA A 22 6.89 0.81 -0.13
C ALA A 22 6.28 2.11 -0.69
N ILE A 23 5.78 2.09 -1.93
CA ILE A 23 5.13 3.26 -2.54
C ILE A 23 3.85 3.64 -1.80
N ALA A 24 3.04 2.67 -1.39
CA ALA A 24 1.80 2.93 -0.65
C ALA A 24 2.06 3.63 0.69
N LEU A 25 3.06 3.18 1.45
CA LEU A 25 3.43 3.80 2.72
C LEU A 25 3.85 5.27 2.51
N LEU A 26 4.68 5.54 1.49
CA LEU A 26 5.09 6.91 1.14
C LEU A 26 3.91 7.79 0.72
N LEU A 27 2.95 7.25 -0.04
CA LEU A 27 1.77 7.98 -0.46
C LEU A 27 0.87 8.32 0.74
N ILE A 28 0.66 7.37 1.65
CA ILE A 28 -0.14 7.61 2.85
C ILE A 28 0.54 8.65 3.75
N GLU A 29 1.83 8.50 4.02
CA GLU A 29 2.59 9.46 4.83
C GLU A 29 2.57 10.88 4.21
N LYS A 30 2.60 10.98 2.89
CA LYS A 30 2.70 12.27 2.19
C LYS A 30 1.35 12.98 2.02
N PHE A 31 0.27 12.23 1.82
CA PHE A 31 -1.03 12.76 1.39
C PHE A 31 -2.14 12.58 2.42
N THR A 32 -1.83 12.04 3.60
CA THR A 32 -2.76 11.92 4.73
C THR A 32 -2.07 12.34 6.03
N GLU A 33 -2.84 12.43 7.11
CA GLU A 33 -2.35 12.65 8.47
C GLU A 33 -1.64 11.43 9.08
N TYR A 34 -1.83 10.23 8.50
CA TYR A 34 -1.33 8.99 9.08
C TYR A 34 0.17 8.79 8.83
N LYS A 35 0.92 8.58 9.91
CA LYS A 35 2.37 8.37 9.91
C LYS A 35 2.81 7.10 10.64
N GLU A 36 1.88 6.48 11.36
CA GLU A 36 2.12 5.24 12.10
C GLU A 36 1.54 4.07 11.31
N PHE A 37 2.35 3.02 11.14
CA PHE A 37 2.00 1.86 10.32
C PHE A 37 2.24 0.57 11.10
N GLN A 38 1.20 -0.25 11.22
CA GLN A 38 1.31 -1.59 11.81
C GLN A 38 0.88 -2.63 10.79
N ARG A 39 1.74 -3.62 10.55
CA ARG A 39 1.38 -4.76 9.71
C ARG A 39 0.25 -5.56 10.36
N SER A 40 -0.76 -5.85 9.57
CA SER A 40 -1.85 -6.74 9.96
C SER A 40 -1.36 -8.19 10.08
N ALA A 41 -2.00 -8.95 10.98
CA ALA A 41 -1.81 -10.40 11.02
C ALA A 41 -2.37 -11.05 9.75
N LYS A 42 -1.76 -12.15 9.31
CA LYS A 42 -2.23 -12.88 8.12
C LYS A 42 -3.68 -13.32 8.33
N GLY A 43 -4.55 -13.02 7.37
CA GLY A 43 -5.98 -13.40 7.40
C GLY A 43 -6.93 -12.36 7.99
N THR A 44 -6.45 -11.19 8.47
CA THR A 44 -7.32 -10.14 9.04
C THR A 44 -7.87 -9.14 8.01
N GLY A 45 -7.45 -9.23 6.75
CA GLY A 45 -8.19 -8.62 5.62
C GLY A 45 -7.56 -7.42 4.93
N ALA A 46 -6.78 -6.61 5.65
CA ALA A 46 -5.99 -5.50 5.14
C ALA A 46 -4.49 -5.76 5.36
N ASP A 47 -3.60 -5.13 4.60
CA ASP A 47 -2.14 -5.28 4.79
C ASP A 47 -1.63 -4.55 6.04
N PHE A 48 -2.18 -3.37 6.35
CA PHE A 48 -1.76 -2.56 7.49
C PHE A 48 -2.95 -1.90 8.21
N TRP A 49 -2.72 -1.63 9.50
CA TRP A 49 -3.38 -0.57 10.25
C TRP A 49 -2.55 0.70 10.12
N ILE A 50 -3.22 1.84 9.93
CA ILE A 50 -2.59 3.16 9.82
C ILE A 50 -3.18 4.12 10.86
N GLY A 51 -2.34 5.02 11.36
CA GLY A 51 -2.68 5.85 12.50
C GLY A 51 -1.81 7.09 12.66
N GLU A 52 -2.09 7.83 13.72
CA GLU A 52 -1.36 9.02 14.12
C GLU A 52 -0.89 8.90 15.57
N THR A 53 0.18 9.62 15.90
CA THR A 53 0.67 9.76 17.27
C THR A 53 0.06 11.02 17.88
N ASP A 54 -0.63 10.87 19.01
CA ASP A 54 -1.24 12.00 19.71
C ASP A 54 -0.21 12.87 20.44
N GLU A 55 -0.67 14.00 21.00
CA GLU A 55 0.17 14.95 21.75
C GLU A 55 0.88 14.35 22.97
N LYS A 56 0.39 13.20 23.47
CA LYS A 56 0.95 12.48 24.62
C LYS A 56 1.91 11.37 24.19
N GLY A 57 2.11 11.15 22.89
CA GLY A 57 2.98 10.14 22.33
C GLY A 57 2.34 8.76 22.19
N PHE A 58 1.01 8.63 22.29
CA PHE A 58 0.33 7.36 22.06
C PHE A 58 -0.08 7.22 20.59
N VAL A 59 0.16 6.03 20.02
CA VAL A 59 -0.23 5.69 18.65
C VAL A 59 -1.69 5.26 18.62
N ASN A 60 -2.49 5.96 17.82
CA ASN A 60 -3.90 5.65 17.59
C ASN A 60 -4.09 5.13 16.16
N TYR A 61 -4.36 3.83 16.00
CA TYR A 61 -4.70 3.24 14.71
C TYR A 61 -6.18 3.50 14.38
N MET A 62 -6.42 4.19 13.26
CA MET A 62 -7.73 4.77 12.94
C MET A 62 -8.27 4.30 11.59
N ALA A 63 -7.42 3.77 10.71
CA ALA A 63 -7.82 3.30 9.39
C ALA A 63 -7.07 2.03 8.98
N LEU A 64 -7.57 1.39 7.94
CA LEU A 64 -6.92 0.25 7.28
C LEU A 64 -6.23 0.72 5.99
N LEU A 65 -5.12 0.08 5.64
CA LEU A 65 -4.46 0.23 4.35
C LEU A 65 -4.35 -1.15 3.68
N GLU A 66 -4.94 -1.25 2.49
CA GLU A 66 -4.84 -2.39 1.60
C GLU A 66 -3.99 -2.01 0.39
N VAL A 67 -3.02 -2.86 0.05
CA VAL A 67 -2.09 -2.60 -1.05
C VAL A 67 -2.25 -3.66 -2.13
N SER A 68 -2.07 -3.27 -3.39
CA SER A 68 -1.93 -4.22 -4.48
C SER A 68 -0.91 -3.74 -5.50
N GLY A 69 0.09 -4.58 -5.77
CA GLY A 69 1.02 -4.35 -6.86
C GLY A 69 0.56 -5.01 -8.15
N MET A 70 0.99 -4.46 -9.28
CA MET A 70 0.87 -5.12 -10.58
C MET A 70 1.97 -4.67 -11.54
N LYS A 71 2.45 -5.61 -12.37
CA LYS A 71 3.51 -5.34 -13.35
C LYS A 71 3.04 -4.50 -14.53
N LYS A 72 1.84 -4.80 -15.05
CA LYS A 72 1.23 -4.17 -16.24
C LYS A 72 -0.28 -4.34 -16.22
N GLU A 73 -1.03 -3.32 -16.63
CA GLU A 73 -2.47 -3.48 -16.92
C GLU A 73 -2.70 -4.38 -18.14
N THR A 74 -3.73 -5.22 -18.06
CA THR A 74 -4.25 -6.01 -19.17
C THR A 74 -5.75 -5.79 -19.31
N SER A 75 -6.39 -6.35 -20.35
CA SER A 75 -7.85 -6.29 -20.51
C SER A 75 -8.59 -6.80 -19.27
N ASP A 76 -8.03 -7.83 -18.64
CA ASP A 76 -8.64 -8.59 -17.54
C ASP A 76 -8.08 -8.19 -16.17
N ASN A 77 -7.00 -7.40 -16.16
CA ASN A 77 -6.31 -6.96 -14.95
C ASN A 77 -6.09 -5.44 -15.02
N ARG A 78 -7.09 -4.68 -14.55
CA ARG A 78 -7.08 -3.21 -14.52
C ARG A 78 -7.06 -2.69 -13.10
N ILE A 79 -6.49 -1.51 -12.89
CA ILE A 79 -6.43 -0.82 -11.59
C ILE A 79 -7.83 -0.73 -10.96
N ASN A 80 -8.82 -0.25 -11.71
CA ASN A 80 -10.19 -0.11 -11.21
C ASN A 80 -10.84 -1.44 -10.84
N ALA A 81 -10.54 -2.51 -11.59
CA ALA A 81 -11.02 -3.85 -11.24
C ALA A 81 -10.42 -4.34 -9.92
N ARG A 82 -9.12 -4.07 -9.69
CA ARG A 82 -8.45 -4.38 -8.42
C ARG A 82 -9.04 -3.60 -7.25
N ILE A 83 -9.23 -2.29 -7.41
CA ILE A 83 -9.87 -1.43 -6.40
C ILE A 83 -11.24 -1.98 -6.02
N ASN A 84 -12.11 -2.22 -7.01
CA ASN A 84 -13.46 -2.73 -6.78
C ASN A 84 -13.47 -4.09 -6.07
N ASN A 85 -12.53 -4.97 -6.40
CA ASN A 85 -12.40 -6.27 -5.74
C ASN A 85 -11.93 -6.12 -4.28
N ARG A 86 -11.04 -5.17 -3.99
CA ARG A 86 -10.59 -4.87 -2.61
C ARG A 86 -11.69 -4.24 -1.78
N ILE A 87 -12.44 -3.27 -2.32
CA ILE A 87 -13.63 -2.68 -1.68
C ILE A 87 -14.60 -3.80 -1.27
N LYS A 88 -15.02 -4.64 -2.21
CA LYS A 88 -15.93 -5.76 -1.95
C LYS A 88 -15.42 -6.72 -0.87
N ARG A 89 -14.09 -6.92 -0.79
CA ARG A 89 -13.48 -7.77 0.24
C ARG A 89 -13.54 -7.10 1.61
N LEU A 90 -13.11 -5.84 1.71
CA LEU A 90 -13.10 -5.09 2.97
C LEU A 90 -14.52 -4.89 3.53
N GLU A 91 -15.49 -4.58 2.67
CA GLU A 91 -16.90 -4.44 3.07
C GLU A 91 -17.49 -5.73 3.66
N LYS A 92 -17.05 -6.91 3.18
CA LYS A 92 -17.48 -8.21 3.72
C LYS A 92 -16.88 -8.54 5.09
N MET A 93 -15.74 -7.95 5.45
CA MET A 93 -14.95 -8.36 6.62
C MET A 93 -15.37 -7.69 7.94
N ALA A 94 -16.51 -6.99 7.97
CA ALA A 94 -17.19 -6.59 9.21
C ALA A 94 -16.46 -5.57 10.13
N HIS A 95 -15.48 -4.82 9.64
CA HIS A 95 -15.07 -3.55 10.27
C HIS A 95 -16.01 -2.42 9.84
N LYS A 96 -17.30 -2.53 10.16
CA LYS A 96 -18.38 -1.77 9.50
C LYS A 96 -18.26 -0.24 9.52
N ASN A 97 -17.35 0.34 10.31
CA ASN A 97 -17.16 1.79 10.41
C ASN A 97 -15.68 2.22 10.46
N ILE A 98 -14.73 1.37 10.07
CA ILE A 98 -13.31 1.77 10.04
C ILE A 98 -12.99 2.31 8.64
N PRO A 99 -12.51 3.56 8.49
CA PRO A 99 -12.04 4.08 7.22
C PRO A 99 -10.95 3.18 6.63
N TYR A 100 -10.90 3.09 5.30
CA TYR A 100 -9.88 2.31 4.64
C TYR A 100 -9.35 3.03 3.40
N TYR A 101 -8.07 2.79 3.14
CA TYR A 101 -7.35 3.27 1.97
C TYR A 101 -6.96 2.05 1.14
N ILE A 102 -7.12 2.18 -0.18
CA ILE A 102 -6.68 1.17 -1.14
C ILE A 102 -5.67 1.84 -2.06
N VAL A 103 -4.45 1.33 -2.07
CA VAL A 103 -3.41 1.80 -2.99
C VAL A 103 -3.09 0.69 -3.97
N VAL A 104 -3.25 0.98 -5.26
CA VAL A 104 -2.83 0.10 -6.36
C VAL A 104 -1.64 0.74 -7.06
N VAL A 105 -0.56 -0.01 -7.21
CA VAL A 105 0.68 0.44 -7.85
C VAL A 105 0.94 -0.39 -9.10
N GLU A 106 1.09 0.29 -10.23
CA GLU A 106 1.35 -0.28 -11.55
C GLU A 106 2.78 0.09 -11.98
N PHE A 107 3.58 -0.89 -12.42
CA PHE A 107 5.02 -0.73 -12.64
C PHE A 107 5.49 -0.71 -14.11
N ALA A 108 4.63 -0.92 -15.11
CA ALA A 108 5.03 -0.98 -16.52
C ALA A 108 5.32 0.40 -17.11
N SER A 109 4.63 1.44 -16.65
CA SER A 109 4.80 2.80 -17.19
C SER A 109 4.94 3.86 -16.08
N PRO A 110 5.91 3.72 -15.16
CA PRO A 110 6.10 4.68 -14.09
C PRO A 110 6.63 5.98 -14.67
N LYS A 111 5.94 7.09 -14.40
CA LYS A 111 6.38 8.44 -14.79
C LYS A 111 6.39 9.34 -13.57
N SER A 112 7.51 10.01 -13.34
CA SER A 112 7.65 11.03 -12.30
C SER A 112 8.44 12.22 -12.84
N LYS A 113 8.11 13.43 -12.39
CA LYS A 113 8.87 14.65 -12.71
C LYS A 113 8.79 15.60 -11.53
N ILE A 114 9.96 16.04 -11.05
CA ILE A 114 10.10 17.10 -10.06
C ILE A 114 10.89 18.25 -10.69
N SER A 115 10.41 19.48 -10.50
CA SER A 115 11.09 20.69 -10.95
C SER A 115 10.94 21.74 -9.87
N LYS A 116 12.06 22.14 -9.28
CA LYS A 116 12.13 23.17 -8.23
C LYS A 116 12.92 24.34 -8.79
N ASN A 117 12.31 25.53 -8.83
CA ASN A 117 12.99 26.76 -9.21
C ASN A 117 13.08 27.63 -7.95
N GLU A 118 14.27 27.77 -7.40
CA GLU A 118 14.57 28.70 -6.32
C GLU A 118 15.17 29.96 -6.93
N LYS A 119 14.76 31.13 -6.44
CA LYS A 119 15.37 32.41 -6.80
C LYS A 119 16.58 32.67 -5.91
#